data_AF-A0A0R3VYN9-F1
#
_entry.id   AF-A0A0R3VYN9-F1
#
_cell.length_a   1.000
_cell.length_b   1.000
_cell.length_c   1.000
_cell.angle_alpha   90.00
_cell.angle_beta   90.00
_cell.angle_gamma   90.00
#
_symmetry.space_group_name_H-M   'P 1'
#
loop_
_entity.id
_entity.type
_entity.pdbx_description
1 polymer ?
#
loop_
_entity_poly.entity_id
_entity_poly.type
_entity_poly.pdbx_seq_one_letter_code
_entity_poly.pdbx_strand_id
1 'polypeptide(L)'
;MWVLECRSTGLLCSLKYLAAEVVESSSNAAREREQTHIIPRHLQLVIRKDEELNKLLGGVTVEEGDVLPNIEAVLLSKETQKAVGSKEQADQVPL
;
A
#
# COMPACT_ATOMS: atom_id res chain seq x y z
N MET A 1 21.62 -0.05 -20.75
CA MET A 1 22.46 1.15 -20.52
C MET A 1 21.90 2.01 -19.38
N TRP A 2 21.52 1.42 -18.24
CA TRP A 2 21.07 2.14 -17.01
C TRP A 2 21.56 1.46 -15.72
N VAL A 3 22.66 0.70 -15.81
CA VAL A 3 23.33 0.08 -14.65
C VAL A 3 24.84 0.23 -14.82
N LEU A 4 25.34 1.43 -15.10
CA LEU A 4 26.79 1.62 -15.26
C LEU A 4 27.40 2.89 -14.66
N GLU A 5 26.66 3.64 -13.84
CA GLU A 5 27.25 4.68 -12.99
C GLU A 5 26.86 4.51 -11.52
N CYS A 6 27.18 3.34 -10.97
CA CYS A 6 27.33 3.16 -9.53
C CYS A 6 28.73 3.61 -9.11
N ARG A 7 28.95 4.94 -9.02
CA ARG A 7 30.05 5.49 -8.21
C ARG A 7 29.48 6.05 -6.89
N SER A 8 29.23 5.12 -5.97
CA SER A 8 29.43 5.26 -4.52
C SER A 8 28.71 6.36 -3.72
N THR A 9 27.37 6.47 -3.79
CA THR A 9 26.62 7.10 -2.69
C THR A 9 25.60 6.10 -2.12
N GLY A 10 25.91 5.49 -0.97
CA GLY A 10 25.05 4.49 -0.31
C GLY A 10 23.64 5.00 -0.02
N LEU A 11 23.50 6.31 0.22
CA LEU A 11 22.21 6.99 0.35
C LEU A 11 21.37 6.91 -0.94
N LEU A 12 21.97 7.14 -2.11
CA LEU A 12 21.24 7.10 -3.38
C LEU A 12 20.80 5.68 -3.73
N CYS A 13 21.60 4.68 -3.36
CA CYS A 13 21.27 3.27 -3.55
C CYS A 13 20.06 2.86 -2.68
N SER A 14 20.08 3.23 -1.39
CA SER A 14 18.99 2.95 -0.45
C SER A 14 17.69 3.68 -0.81
N LEU A 15 17.78 4.95 -1.23
CA LEU A 15 16.61 5.70 -1.71
C LEU A 15 15.99 5.11 -2.98
N LYS A 16 16.83 4.69 -3.94
CA LYS A 16 16.34 4.04 -5.18
C LYS A 16 15.66 2.71 -4.90
N TYR A 17 16.21 1.91 -3.98
CA TYR A 17 15.61 0.64 -3.60
C TYR A 17 14.23 0.84 -2.95
N LEU A 18 14.14 1.73 -1.95
CA LEU A 18 12.88 2.06 -1.28
C LEU A 18 11.83 2.63 -2.25
N ALA A 19 12.25 3.54 -3.15
CA ALA A 19 11.33 4.10 -4.14
C ALA A 19 10.82 3.04 -5.13
N ALA A 20 11.68 2.10 -5.56
CA ALA A 20 11.27 1.02 -6.43
C ALA A 20 10.24 0.10 -5.76
N GLU A 21 10.48 -0.29 -4.50
CA GLU A 21 9.59 -1.18 -3.73
C GLU A 21 8.17 -0.57 -3.57
N VAL A 22 8.11 0.70 -3.18
CA VAL A 22 6.83 1.41 -2.98
C VAL A 22 6.08 1.58 -4.30
N VAL A 23 6.77 1.89 -5.40
CA VAL A 23 6.15 2.07 -6.73
C VAL A 23 5.65 0.74 -7.30
N GLU A 24 6.39 -0.36 -7.13
CA GLU A 24 5.97 -1.70 -7.57
C GLU A 24 4.69 -2.11 -6.86
N SER A 25 4.68 -2.01 -5.53
CA SER A 25 3.52 -2.37 -4.71
C SER A 25 2.31 -1.47 -4.99
N SER A 26 2.51 -0.16 -5.19
CA SER A 26 1.44 0.77 -5.54
C SER A 26 0.89 0.53 -6.95
N SER A 27 1.73 0.10 -7.89
CA SER A 27 1.31 -0.28 -9.23
C SER A 27 0.51 -1.59 -9.21
N ASN A 28 0.90 -2.55 -8.36
CA ASN A 28 0.11 -3.77 -8.17
C ASN A 28 -1.29 -3.44 -7.62
N ALA A 29 -1.38 -2.60 -6.59
CA ALA A 29 -2.67 -2.12 -6.05
C ALA A 29 -3.50 -1.34 -7.09
N ALA A 30 -2.87 -0.55 -7.95
CA ALA A 30 -3.57 0.14 -9.05
C ALA A 30 -4.16 -0.85 -10.06
N ARG A 31 -3.42 -1.91 -10.39
CA ARG A 31 -3.86 -2.97 -11.30
C ARG A 31 -5.00 -3.79 -10.70
N GLU A 32 -4.97 -4.09 -9.40
CA GLU A 32 -6.08 -4.74 -8.69
C GLU A 32 -7.39 -3.94 -8.76
N ARG A 33 -7.29 -2.61 -8.88
CA ARG A 33 -8.43 -1.70 -9.02
C ARG A 33 -8.76 -1.36 -10.48
N GLU A 34 -8.17 -2.08 -11.44
CA GLU A 34 -8.35 -1.89 -12.89
C GLU A 34 -7.98 -0.46 -13.37
N GLN A 35 -7.06 0.21 -12.66
CA GLN A 35 -6.62 1.56 -13.00
C GLN A 35 -5.24 1.55 -13.65
N THR A 36 -5.07 2.40 -14.66
CA THR A 36 -3.82 2.54 -15.43
C THR A 36 -2.82 3.52 -14.81
N HIS A 37 -3.24 4.29 -13.81
CA HIS A 37 -2.46 5.32 -13.15
C HIS A 37 -2.51 5.14 -11.63
N ILE A 38 -1.40 5.48 -10.97
CA ILE A 38 -1.30 5.42 -9.50
C ILE A 38 -2.04 6.63 -8.92
N ILE A 39 -3.02 6.38 -8.05
CA ILE A 39 -3.80 7.39 -7.32
C ILE A 39 -3.30 7.44 -5.86
N PRO A 40 -3.40 8.57 -5.13
CA PRO A 40 -3.00 8.66 -3.72
C PRO A 40 -3.58 7.56 -2.81
N ARG A 41 -4.79 7.07 -3.11
CA ARG A 41 -5.40 5.94 -2.40
C ARG A 41 -4.58 4.65 -2.50
N HIS A 42 -3.99 4.34 -3.65
CA HIS A 42 -3.17 3.12 -3.82
C HIS A 42 -1.91 3.19 -2.97
N LEU A 43 -1.32 4.38 -2.89
CA LEU A 43 -0.16 4.65 -2.05
C LEU A 43 -0.51 4.46 -0.57
N GLN A 44 -1.65 5.02 -0.13
CA GLN A 44 -2.12 4.89 1.25
C GLN A 44 -2.44 3.44 1.62
N LEU A 45 -3.06 2.67 0.72
CA LEU A 45 -3.36 1.25 0.95
C LEU A 45 -2.07 0.45 1.18
N VAL A 46 -1.05 0.65 0.33
CA VAL A 46 0.25 -0.05 0.46
C VAL A 46 0.98 0.36 1.73
N ILE A 47 1.08 1.66 2.02
CA ILE A 47 1.78 2.17 3.21
C ILE A 47 1.16 1.66 4.51
N ARG A 48 -0.18 1.59 4.58
CA ARG A 48 -0.87 1.19 5.81
C ARG A 48 -1.03 -0.32 5.96
N LYS A 49 -0.94 -1.08 4.86
CA LYS A 49 -0.94 -2.54 4.86
C LYS A 49 0.43 -3.12 5.21
N ASP A 50 1.51 -2.41 4.88
CA ASP A 50 2.87 -2.81 5.21
C ASP A 50 3.30 -2.33 6.60
N GLU A 51 3.81 -3.24 7.44
CA GLU A 51 4.16 -2.93 8.83
C GLU A 51 5.40 -2.02 8.94
N GLU A 52 6.38 -2.19 8.06
CA GLU A 52 7.63 -1.43 8.09
C GLU A 52 7.39 0.00 7.58
N LEU A 53 6.69 0.15 6.45
CA LEU A 53 6.33 1.45 5.90
C LEU A 53 5.39 2.23 6.82
N ASN A 54 4.44 1.56 7.49
CA ASN A 54 3.54 2.23 8.43
C ASN A 54 4.29 2.81 9.64
N LYS A 55 5.34 2.11 10.12
CA LYS A 55 6.21 2.63 11.20
C LYS A 55 7.08 3.78 10.71
N LEU A 56 7.66 3.67 9.51
CA LEU A 56 8.51 4.70 8.92
C LEU A 56 7.74 5.99 8.59
N LEU A 57 6.50 5.87 8.14
CA LEU A 57 5.65 6.97 7.67
C LEU A 57 4.49 7.31 8.64
N GLY A 58 4.59 6.90 9.91
CA GLY A 58 3.52 7.07 10.89
C GLY A 58 3.07 8.52 11.10
N GLY A 59 3.98 9.50 10.94
CA GLY A 59 3.70 10.93 11.08
C GLY A 59 3.41 11.66 9.76
N VAL A 60 3.37 10.96 8.63
CA VAL A 60 3.16 11.58 7.31
C VAL A 60 1.69 11.45 6.91
N THR A 61 1.09 12.56 6.50
CA THR A 61 -0.27 12.60 5.94
C THR A 61 -0.19 12.56 4.42
N VAL A 62 -0.89 11.59 3.82
CA VAL A 62 -1.07 11.51 2.37
C VAL A 62 -2.39 12.19 2.03
N GLU A 63 -2.32 13.31 1.31
CA GLU A 63 -3.50 14.00 0.81
C GLU A 63 -4.29 13.08 -0.14
N GLU A 64 -5.63 13.10 -0.07
CA GLU A 64 -6.52 12.29 -0.92
C GLU A 64 -6.34 10.75 -0.79
N GLY A 65 -5.61 10.28 0.23
CA GLY A 65 -5.32 8.86 0.45
C GLY A 65 -6.48 8.06 1.06
N ASP A 66 -7.46 8.73 1.68
CA ASP A 66 -8.51 8.12 2.52
C ASP A 66 -7.93 7.17 3.61
N VAL A 67 -8.75 6.39 4.30
CA VAL A 67 -8.33 5.42 5.30
C VAL A 67 -8.67 3.98 4.88
N LEU A 68 -7.94 3.02 5.46
CA LEU A 68 -8.28 1.60 5.31
C LEU A 68 -9.67 1.34 5.89
N PRO A 69 -10.54 0.59 5.20
CA PRO A 69 -11.83 0.19 5.74
C PRO A 69 -11.62 -0.67 6.99
N ASN A 70 -11.91 -0.13 8.17
CA ASN A 70 -11.87 -0.85 9.43
C ASN A 70 -13.15 -0.56 10.21
N ILE A 71 -13.90 -1.61 10.56
CA ILE A 71 -15.12 -1.52 11.37
C ILE A 71 -14.91 -2.36 12.61
N GLU A 72 -14.90 -1.73 13.78
CA GLU A 72 -14.80 -2.42 15.06
C GLU A 72 -15.96 -3.42 15.24
N ALA A 73 -15.64 -4.64 15.69
CA ALA A 73 -16.60 -5.74 15.79
C ALA A 73 -17.80 -5.43 16.71
N VAL A 74 -17.63 -4.48 17.64
CA VAL A 74 -18.67 -3.99 18.55
C VAL A 74 -19.76 -3.19 17.81
N LEU A 75 -19.41 -2.55 16.70
CA LEU A 75 -20.31 -1.73 15.89
C LEU A 75 -21.04 -2.53 14.81
N LEU A 76 -20.64 -3.79 14.59
CA LEU A 76 -21.32 -4.66 13.63
C LEU A 76 -22.66 -5.13 14.20
N SER A 77 -23.73 -4.81 13.48
CA SER A 77 -25.05 -5.39 13.73
C SER A 77 -24.98 -6.91 13.57
N LYS A 78 -25.68 -7.67 14.42
CA LYS A 78 -25.65 -9.15 14.47
C LYS A 78 -25.89 -9.84 13.13
N GLU A 79 -26.58 -9.19 12.19
CA GLU A 79 -26.90 -9.72 10.87
C GLU A 79 -25.76 -9.51 9.83
N THR A 80 -24.91 -8.49 10.00
CA THR A 80 -23.83 -8.15 9.06
C THR A 80 -22.55 -8.95 9.31
N GLN A 81 -22.43 -9.59 10.47
CA GLN A 81 -21.28 -10.43 10.86
C GLN A 81 -20.97 -11.55 9.85
N LYS A 82 -21.98 -11.99 9.07
CA LYS A 82 -21.83 -13.06 8.08
C LYS A 82 -21.35 -12.57 6.69
N ALA A 83 -21.41 -11.27 6.41
CA ALA A 83 -21.11 -10.69 5.09
C ALA A 83 -19.73 -9.99 5.02
N VAL A 84 -19.15 -9.60 6.17
CA VAL A 84 -17.85 -8.92 6.23
C VAL A 84 -16.69 -9.87 5.90
N GLY A 85 -16.79 -11.15 6.29
CA GLY A 85 -15.76 -12.17 6.02
C GLY A 85 -15.56 -12.56 4.55
N SER A 86 -16.26 -11.92 3.60
CA SER A 86 -16.11 -12.19 2.16
C SER A 86 -15.45 -11.05 1.37
N LYS A 87 -15.15 -9.89 2.00
CA LYS A 87 -14.51 -8.75 1.31
C LYS A 87 -13.05 -8.51 1.70
N GLU A 88 -12.57 -9.06 2.82
CA GLU A 88 -11.14 -9.05 3.17
C GLU A 88 -10.28 -9.97 2.27
N GLN A 89 -10.92 -10.86 1.50
CA GLN A 89 -10.21 -11.78 0.59
C GLN A 89 -9.85 -11.17 -0.78
N ALA A 90 -10.33 -9.97 -1.14
CA ALA A 90 -10.07 -9.38 -2.44
C ALA A 90 -8.72 -8.65 -2.56
N ASP A 91 -8.08 -8.33 -1.42
CA ASP A 91 -6.74 -7.73 -1.37
C ASP A 91 -5.65 -8.77 -0.99
N GLN A 92 -5.97 -10.07 -0.93
CA GLN A 92 -4.95 -11.13 -0.94
C GLN A 92 -4.72 -11.55 -2.39
N VAL A 93 -3.73 -10.96 -3.03
CA VAL A 93 -3.10 -11.57 -4.20
C VAL A 93 -2.57 -12.94 -3.75
N PRO A 94 -3.05 -14.06 -4.33
CA PRO A 94 -2.37 -15.34 -4.16
C PRO A 94 -1.05 -15.25 -4.91
N LEU A 95 0.04 -15.65 -4.22
CA LEU A 95 1.43 -15.69 -4.69
C LEU A 95 1.59 -15.97 -6.19
#